data_AF-A0A7Y2ZYY0-F1
#
_entry.id   AF-A0A7Y2ZYY0-F1
#
_cell.length_a   1.000
_cell.length_b   1.000
_cell.length_c   1.000
_cell.angle_alpha   90.00
_cell.angle_beta   90.00
_cell.angle_gamma   90.00
#
_symmetry.space_group_name_H-M   'P 1'
#
loop_
_entity.id
_entity.type
_entity.pdbx_description
1 polymer ?
#
loop_
_entity_poly.entity_id
_entity_poly.type
_entity_poly.pdbx_seq_one_letter_code
_entity_poly.pdbx_strand_id
1 'polypeptide(L)'
;LEGHSAGASINRLNAYISTGISSCHEPIKADEVMDRLRLGLYVMIREGSIRSDLEEISKIKDFGIDFRRLILVSDGVVPKDLLNKGYMEFIVQKAINCGFDPITAIQMATLNVAEHFSLDGIIGTIAPGRYADLLLIPDEKTITAEYVISSGQIIAQNGNLLKQPRRHDFSKHSTTSVHLSRKLSASDFMVKIQKPAEEAQIRTINMVTDLVTSEILVTLPISDGEIIQDISEDIIKIAAIDRTHNPGKIFTGLIKGFGLKAGAFACSASWDTTDIIVIGADDADMALAVNRIFDLQGGAVVSLNGKIEAELPLPVFGLLSELSIEQIADKNENIKNKLTNLGVSFSDPLLSLIALTGAAIPFLRICEEGLVNLKNGQTVGIIPG
;
A
#
# COMPACT_ATOMS: atom_id res chain seq x y z
N LEU A 1 11.59 13.73 -12.33
CA LEU A 1 11.76 12.42 -11.65
C LEU A 1 11.13 12.56 -10.28
N GLU A 2 10.17 11.72 -9.95
CA GLU A 2 9.44 11.86 -8.68
C GLU A 2 10.18 11.17 -7.54
N GLY A 3 10.11 11.74 -6.34
CA GLY A 3 10.91 11.30 -5.21
C GLY A 3 10.12 10.68 -4.07
N HIS A 4 10.78 9.77 -3.36
CA HIS A 4 10.36 9.17 -2.11
C HIS A 4 11.55 9.23 -1.14
N SER A 5 11.48 10.11 -0.14
CA SER A 5 12.60 10.39 0.78
C SER A 5 12.17 10.35 2.25
N ALA A 6 11.42 9.32 2.61
CA ALA A 6 10.98 9.05 3.97
C ALA A 6 12.18 9.03 4.94
N GLY A 7 12.08 9.83 6.01
CA GLY A 7 13.12 9.90 7.06
C GLY A 7 14.49 10.43 6.60
N ALA A 8 14.62 10.97 5.39
CA ALA A 8 15.88 11.52 4.91
C ALA A 8 16.22 12.84 5.64
N SER A 9 17.44 12.91 6.19
CA SER A 9 17.98 14.16 6.73
C SER A 9 18.31 15.15 5.62
N ILE A 10 18.38 16.45 5.95
CA ILE A 10 18.72 17.52 4.98
C ILE A 10 20.01 17.24 4.19
N ASN A 11 21.04 16.68 4.85
CA ASN A 11 22.31 16.36 4.19
C ASN A 11 22.15 15.24 3.16
N ARG A 12 21.31 14.22 3.46
CA ARG A 12 20.99 13.15 2.51
C ARG A 12 20.09 13.64 1.38
N LEU A 13 19.16 14.54 1.68
CA LEU A 13 18.30 15.16 0.66
C LEU A 13 19.13 15.89 -0.40
N ASN A 14 20.17 16.64 -0.03
CA ASN A 14 21.05 17.30 -1.00
C ASN A 14 21.68 16.29 -1.99
N ALA A 15 22.19 15.16 -1.49
CA ALA A 15 22.76 14.11 -2.33
C ALA A 15 21.71 13.38 -3.17
N TYR A 16 20.49 13.20 -2.64
CA TYR A 16 19.38 12.57 -3.34
C TYR A 16 18.89 13.44 -4.51
N ILE A 17 18.69 14.73 -4.26
CA ILE A 17 18.14 15.70 -5.23
C ILE A 17 19.13 15.99 -6.36
N SER A 18 20.44 15.95 -6.09
CA SER A 18 21.46 16.17 -7.13
C SER A 18 21.43 15.13 -8.25
N THR A 19 20.71 14.02 -8.08
CA THR A 19 20.47 13.00 -9.12
C THR A 19 19.36 13.37 -10.11
N GLY A 20 18.67 14.50 -9.92
CA GLY A 20 17.61 15.00 -10.80
C GLY A 20 16.19 14.78 -10.30
N ILE A 21 16.03 14.44 -9.02
CA ILE A 21 14.73 14.23 -8.38
C ILE A 21 14.09 15.58 -8.06
N SER A 22 12.82 15.75 -8.45
CA SER A 22 12.14 17.04 -8.53
C SER A 22 10.97 17.19 -7.57
N SER A 23 10.52 16.10 -6.93
CA SER A 23 9.42 16.15 -5.96
C SER A 23 9.62 15.21 -4.78
N CYS A 24 8.75 15.34 -3.78
CA CYS A 24 8.64 14.38 -2.68
C CYS A 24 7.25 14.43 -2.01
N HIS A 25 6.67 13.25 -1.74
CA HIS A 25 5.45 13.11 -0.94
C HIS A 25 5.67 12.62 0.50
N GLU A 26 6.93 12.40 0.91
CA GLU A 26 7.28 11.82 2.21
C GLU A 26 7.46 12.75 3.42
N PRO A 27 7.48 14.10 3.35
CA PRO A 27 7.53 14.88 4.57
C PRO A 27 6.21 14.75 5.34
N ILE A 28 6.28 14.70 6.68
CA ILE A 28 5.11 14.50 7.54
C ILE A 28 4.85 15.69 8.47
N LYS A 29 5.71 16.71 8.42
CA LYS A 29 5.67 17.92 9.26
C LYS A 29 6.00 19.16 8.44
N ALA A 30 5.50 20.32 8.86
CA ALA A 30 5.76 21.60 8.21
C ALA A 30 7.26 21.90 8.05
N ASP A 31 8.08 21.63 9.06
CA ASP A 31 9.54 21.86 8.96
C ASP A 31 10.20 21.00 7.89
N GLU A 32 9.76 19.74 7.75
CA GLU A 32 10.26 18.81 6.74
C GLU A 32 9.82 19.21 5.31
N VAL A 33 8.65 19.83 5.18
CA VAL A 33 8.19 20.47 3.94
C VAL A 33 9.11 21.66 3.62
N MET A 34 9.37 22.52 4.60
CA MET A 34 10.23 23.70 4.42
C MET A 34 11.63 23.33 3.94
N ASP A 35 12.22 22.28 4.52
CA ASP A 35 13.53 21.76 4.11
C ASP A 35 13.57 21.35 2.63
N ARG A 36 12.52 20.68 2.14
CA ARG A 36 12.41 20.26 0.74
C ARG A 36 12.17 21.45 -0.20
N LEU A 37 11.34 22.41 0.21
CA LEU A 37 11.11 23.64 -0.54
C LEU A 37 12.38 24.48 -0.70
N ARG A 38 13.21 24.59 0.36
CA ARG A 38 14.52 25.28 0.30
C ARG A 38 15.47 24.63 -0.71
N LEU A 39 15.35 23.32 -0.91
CA LEU A 39 16.14 22.58 -1.91
C LEU A 39 15.50 22.60 -3.31
N GLY A 40 14.40 23.34 -3.50
CA GLY A 40 13.75 23.53 -4.79
C GLY A 40 12.83 22.39 -5.22
N LEU A 41 12.47 21.47 -4.32
CA LEU A 41 11.51 20.41 -4.65
C LEU A 41 10.07 20.92 -4.70
N TYR A 42 9.26 20.27 -5.52
CA TYR A 42 7.81 20.24 -5.30
C TYR A 42 7.49 19.30 -4.13
N VAL A 43 6.63 19.73 -3.22
CA VAL A 43 6.19 18.91 -2.09
C VAL A 43 4.74 18.49 -2.31
N MET A 44 4.52 17.19 -2.37
CA MET A 44 3.22 16.55 -2.53
C MET A 44 2.66 16.20 -1.15
N ILE A 45 1.80 17.04 -0.62
CA ILE A 45 1.18 16.88 0.70
C ILE A 45 0.12 15.78 0.62
N ARG A 46 0.31 14.72 1.40
CA ARG A 46 -0.56 13.55 1.40
C ARG A 46 -1.75 13.70 2.32
N GLU A 47 -2.91 13.34 1.79
CA GLU A 47 -4.13 13.11 2.55
C GLU A 47 -4.89 11.92 1.94
N GLY A 48 -4.58 10.72 2.41
CA GLY A 48 -5.25 9.49 2.02
C GLY A 48 -5.47 8.55 3.20
N SER A 49 -5.84 7.32 2.89
CA SER A 49 -6.13 6.27 3.89
C SER A 49 -4.87 5.68 4.51
N ILE A 50 -3.77 5.68 3.77
CA ILE A 50 -2.47 5.17 4.24
C ILE A 50 -1.78 6.21 5.14
N ARG A 51 -1.83 7.48 4.73
CA ARG A 51 -1.18 8.61 5.41
C ARG A 51 -2.06 9.86 5.32
N SER A 52 -2.29 10.52 6.45
CA SER A 52 -3.10 11.74 6.55
C SER A 52 -2.27 12.87 7.16
N ASP A 53 -1.28 13.36 6.40
CA ASP A 53 -0.26 14.29 6.90
C ASP A 53 -0.66 15.78 6.78
N LEU A 54 -1.72 16.09 6.02
CA LEU A 54 -2.13 17.46 5.67
C LEU A 54 -2.38 18.37 6.88
N GLU A 55 -3.01 17.86 7.94
CA GLU A 55 -3.31 18.68 9.11
C GLU A 55 -2.03 19.18 9.80
N GLU A 56 -1.05 18.30 10.02
CA GLU A 56 0.23 18.66 10.62
C GLU A 56 1.05 19.57 9.70
N ILE A 57 1.03 19.31 8.40
CA ILE A 57 1.74 20.12 7.40
C ILE A 57 1.10 21.50 7.22
N SER A 58 -0.21 21.64 7.45
CA SER A 58 -0.94 22.92 7.27
C SER A 58 -0.41 24.06 8.14
N LYS A 59 0.41 23.78 9.14
CA LYS A 59 1.15 24.78 9.95
C LYS A 59 2.14 25.60 9.10
N ILE A 60 2.54 25.09 7.92
CA ILE A 60 3.39 25.81 6.97
C ILE A 60 2.76 27.14 6.51
N LYS A 61 1.43 27.29 6.64
CA LYS A 61 0.74 28.53 6.27
C LYS A 61 1.26 29.76 7.01
N ASP A 62 1.77 29.56 8.23
CA ASP A 62 2.24 30.63 9.10
C ASP A 62 3.70 31.03 8.83
N PHE A 63 4.37 30.36 7.88
CA PHE A 63 5.81 30.54 7.63
C PHE A 63 6.12 31.70 6.67
N GLY A 64 5.09 32.33 6.09
CA GLY A 64 5.26 33.49 5.20
C GLY A 64 5.96 33.16 3.87
N ILE A 65 5.69 31.98 3.32
CA ILE A 65 6.31 31.49 2.07
C ILE A 65 5.32 31.48 0.91
N ASP A 66 5.86 31.33 -0.30
CA ASP A 66 5.08 31.05 -1.51
C ASP A 66 4.74 29.55 -1.59
N PHE A 67 3.47 29.21 -1.80
CA PHE A 67 2.96 27.84 -1.89
C PHE A 67 2.95 27.26 -3.32
N ARG A 68 3.50 27.95 -4.32
CA ARG A 68 3.56 27.48 -5.73
C ARG A 68 4.18 26.10 -5.94
N ARG A 69 5.00 25.63 -4.99
CA ARG A 69 5.62 24.29 -5.03
C ARG A 69 4.93 23.26 -4.14
N LEU A 70 3.80 23.61 -3.54
CA LEU A 70 2.97 22.66 -2.80
C LEU A 70 1.92 22.07 -3.73
N ILE A 71 1.76 20.76 -3.65
CA ILE A 71 0.78 19.97 -4.39
C ILE A 71 -0.02 19.16 -3.38
N LEU A 72 -1.33 19.02 -3.58
CA LEU A 72 -2.15 18.08 -2.81
C LEU A 72 -2.21 16.73 -3.54
N VAL A 73 -1.99 15.62 -2.81
CA VAL A 73 -2.12 14.26 -3.33
C VAL A 73 -2.80 13.35 -2.32
N SER A 74 -3.40 12.26 -2.79
CA SER A 74 -3.93 11.23 -1.91
C SER A 74 -2.90 10.21 -1.45
N ASP A 75 -1.83 9.99 -2.22
CA ASP A 75 -1.06 8.75 -2.18
C ASP A 75 -2.02 7.56 -2.40
N GLY A 76 -2.26 6.70 -1.40
CA GLY A 76 -3.29 5.65 -1.48
C GLY A 76 -4.58 5.95 -0.70
N VAL A 77 -5.72 5.63 -1.33
CA VAL A 77 -7.06 5.68 -0.73
C VAL A 77 -7.68 4.29 -0.78
N VAL A 78 -8.22 3.82 0.34
CA VAL A 78 -8.93 2.53 0.36
C VAL A 78 -10.36 2.72 -0.16
N PRO A 79 -10.96 1.68 -0.80
CA PRO A 79 -12.31 1.77 -1.39
C PRO A 79 -13.39 2.37 -0.49
N LYS A 80 -13.41 1.99 0.79
CA LYS A 80 -14.39 2.47 1.77
C LYS A 80 -14.24 3.98 2.04
N ASP A 81 -13.01 4.47 2.11
CA ASP A 81 -12.75 5.90 2.32
C ASP A 81 -13.10 6.70 1.08
N LEU A 82 -12.78 6.18 -0.12
CA LEU A 82 -13.16 6.83 -1.38
C LEU A 82 -14.67 7.01 -1.48
N LEU A 83 -15.45 6.00 -1.10
CA LEU A 83 -16.92 6.04 -1.11
C LEU A 83 -17.50 7.00 -0.05
N ASN A 84 -16.91 7.05 1.14
CA ASN A 84 -17.47 7.80 2.27
C ASN A 84 -17.02 9.27 2.32
N LYS A 85 -15.76 9.53 1.94
CA LYS A 85 -15.13 10.85 2.07
C LYS A 85 -15.05 11.57 0.73
N GLY A 86 -14.86 10.82 -0.36
CA GLY A 86 -14.52 11.37 -1.66
C GLY A 86 -13.04 11.20 -2.01
N TYR A 87 -12.56 11.92 -3.03
CA TYR A 87 -11.19 11.88 -3.51
C TYR A 87 -10.47 13.23 -3.36
N MET A 88 -10.08 13.90 -4.45
CA MET A 88 -9.35 15.16 -4.39
C MET A 88 -10.20 16.32 -3.85
N GLU A 89 -11.51 16.32 -4.08
CA GLU A 89 -12.45 17.30 -3.54
C GLU A 89 -12.44 17.31 -2.00
N PHE A 90 -12.35 16.13 -1.39
CA PHE A 90 -12.20 15.99 0.06
C PHE A 90 -10.88 16.59 0.54
N ILE A 91 -9.78 16.31 -0.16
CA ILE A 91 -8.45 16.78 0.22
C ILE A 91 -8.36 18.31 0.12
N VAL A 92 -8.88 18.90 -0.96
CA VAL A 92 -8.92 20.36 -1.14
C VAL A 92 -9.82 21.00 -0.07
N GLN A 93 -11.01 20.43 0.18
CA GLN A 93 -11.88 20.92 1.26
C GLN A 93 -11.19 20.84 2.62
N LYS A 94 -10.46 19.76 2.91
CA LYS A 94 -9.70 19.62 4.16
C LYS A 94 -8.60 20.67 4.26
N ALA A 95 -7.89 20.97 3.17
CA ALA A 95 -6.87 22.01 3.18
C ALA A 95 -7.46 23.39 3.55
N ILE A 96 -8.62 23.73 2.99
CA ILE A 96 -9.37 24.95 3.34
C ILE A 96 -9.76 24.94 4.81
N ASN A 97 -10.29 23.82 5.32
CA ASN A 97 -10.68 23.67 6.71
C ASN A 97 -9.47 23.78 7.67
N CYS A 98 -8.28 23.36 7.22
CA CYS A 98 -7.01 23.54 7.95
C CYS A 98 -6.44 24.97 7.85
N GLY A 99 -7.13 25.90 7.18
CA GLY A 99 -6.83 27.32 7.16
C GLY A 99 -6.01 27.82 5.97
N PHE A 100 -5.84 27.00 4.91
CA PHE A 100 -5.33 27.54 3.64
C PHE A 100 -6.38 28.46 3.01
N ASP A 101 -5.92 29.53 2.35
CA ASP A 101 -6.76 30.34 1.49
C ASP A 101 -7.39 29.45 0.39
N PRO A 102 -8.70 29.58 0.10
CA PRO A 102 -9.36 28.70 -0.86
C PRO A 102 -8.76 28.70 -2.26
N ILE A 103 -8.35 29.88 -2.76
CA ILE A 103 -7.73 29.98 -4.09
C ILE A 103 -6.39 29.28 -4.09
N THR A 104 -5.61 29.43 -3.03
CA THR A 104 -4.34 28.72 -2.82
C THR A 104 -4.54 27.20 -2.79
N ALA A 105 -5.52 26.70 -2.04
CA ALA A 105 -5.81 25.26 -1.96
C ALA A 105 -6.21 24.69 -3.34
N ILE A 106 -7.02 25.43 -4.11
CA ILE A 106 -7.38 25.05 -5.49
C ILE A 106 -6.13 25.05 -6.39
N GLN A 107 -5.24 26.05 -6.27
CA GLN A 107 -3.98 26.09 -7.02
C GLN A 107 -3.08 24.88 -6.73
N MET A 108 -3.00 24.45 -5.47
CA MET A 108 -2.24 23.27 -5.05
C MET A 108 -2.77 21.95 -5.67
N ALA A 109 -4.02 21.92 -6.11
CA ALA A 109 -4.62 20.76 -6.79
C ALA A 109 -4.74 20.94 -8.33
N THR A 110 -4.38 22.10 -8.86
CA THR A 110 -4.56 22.43 -10.29
C THR A 110 -3.28 23.00 -10.91
N LEU A 111 -3.06 24.31 -10.82
CA LEU A 111 -1.96 25.01 -11.49
C LEU A 111 -0.58 24.49 -11.03
N ASN A 112 -0.36 24.32 -9.73
CA ASN A 112 0.94 23.87 -9.22
C ASN A 112 1.29 22.47 -9.74
N VAL A 113 0.27 21.61 -9.89
CA VAL A 113 0.40 20.26 -10.45
C VAL A 113 0.75 20.34 -11.94
N ALA A 114 0.04 21.19 -12.69
CA ALA A 114 0.28 21.37 -14.10
C ALA A 114 1.68 21.96 -14.37
N GLU A 115 2.13 22.95 -13.59
CA GLU A 115 3.48 23.52 -13.71
C GLU A 115 4.57 22.48 -13.39
N HIS A 116 4.38 21.67 -12.34
CA HIS A 116 5.33 20.60 -12.00
C HIS A 116 5.52 19.60 -13.13
N PHE A 117 4.42 19.15 -13.75
CA PHE A 117 4.46 18.22 -14.87
C PHE A 117 4.64 18.90 -16.25
N SER A 118 4.83 20.23 -16.29
CA SER A 118 4.93 21.02 -17.54
C SER A 118 3.72 20.84 -18.48
N LEU A 119 2.52 20.75 -17.90
CA LEU A 119 1.22 20.63 -18.57
C LEU A 119 0.37 21.90 -18.43
N ASP A 120 0.91 22.98 -17.88
CA ASP A 120 0.21 24.27 -17.66
C ASP A 120 -0.15 24.99 -18.98
N GLY A 121 0.45 24.58 -20.09
CA GLY A 121 0.04 24.99 -21.44
C GLY A 121 -1.25 24.30 -21.94
N ILE A 122 -1.69 23.22 -21.30
CA ILE A 122 -2.85 22.42 -21.75
C ILE A 122 -3.94 22.26 -20.68
N ILE A 123 -3.59 22.20 -19.38
CA ILE A 123 -4.53 21.97 -18.25
C ILE A 123 -4.13 22.81 -17.02
N GLY A 124 -4.88 22.67 -15.93
CA GLY A 124 -4.57 23.26 -14.62
C GLY A 124 -5.00 24.72 -14.44
N THR A 125 -5.49 25.37 -15.50
CA THR A 125 -5.98 26.75 -15.45
C THR A 125 -7.06 27.01 -16.50
N ILE A 126 -7.92 27.99 -16.23
CA ILE A 126 -8.98 28.43 -17.12
C ILE A 126 -8.45 29.58 -17.99
N ALA A 127 -8.07 29.29 -19.24
CA ALA A 127 -7.68 30.32 -20.21
C ALA A 127 -7.85 29.84 -21.67
N PRO A 128 -7.90 30.76 -22.65
CA PRO A 128 -7.91 30.41 -24.06
C PRO A 128 -6.74 29.51 -24.45
N GLY A 129 -7.02 28.48 -25.26
CA GLY A 129 -6.01 27.54 -25.76
C GLY A 129 -5.79 26.29 -24.90
N ARG A 130 -6.43 26.18 -23.74
CA ARG A 130 -6.38 25.03 -22.83
C ARG A 130 -7.62 24.14 -22.97
N TYR A 131 -7.54 22.90 -22.47
CA TYR A 131 -8.72 22.04 -22.35
C TYR A 131 -9.74 22.67 -21.40
N ALA A 132 -11.01 22.62 -21.78
CA ALA A 132 -12.12 23.02 -20.92
C ALA A 132 -12.45 21.91 -19.92
N ASP A 133 -11.49 21.62 -19.03
CA ASP A 133 -11.64 20.78 -17.85
C ASP A 133 -12.00 21.68 -16.67
N LEU A 134 -13.27 21.69 -16.29
CA LEU A 134 -13.85 22.67 -15.36
C LEU A 134 -14.71 21.99 -14.31
N LEU A 135 -14.70 22.56 -13.10
CA LEU A 135 -15.66 22.27 -12.05
C LEU A 135 -16.49 23.53 -11.79
N LEU A 136 -17.80 23.39 -11.77
CA LEU A 136 -18.68 24.43 -11.22
C LEU A 136 -18.97 24.03 -9.77
N ILE A 137 -18.59 24.90 -8.85
CA ILE A 137 -18.77 24.75 -7.41
C ILE A 137 -19.65 25.91 -6.90
N PRO A 138 -20.41 25.72 -5.81
CA PRO A 138 -21.37 26.73 -5.36
C PRO A 138 -20.71 28.03 -4.88
N ASP A 139 -19.51 27.92 -4.28
CA ASP A 139 -18.68 29.04 -3.86
C ASP A 139 -17.21 28.61 -3.70
N GLU A 140 -16.30 29.56 -3.49
CA GLU A 140 -14.86 29.31 -3.38
C GLU A 140 -14.44 28.43 -2.19
N LYS A 141 -15.24 28.37 -1.11
CA LYS A 141 -14.94 27.63 0.13
C LYS A 141 -15.56 26.24 0.18
N THR A 142 -16.55 25.99 -0.66
CA THR A 142 -17.32 24.73 -0.70
C THR A 142 -16.93 23.93 -1.95
N ILE A 143 -16.03 22.97 -1.78
CA ILE A 143 -15.49 22.14 -2.86
C ILE A 143 -16.43 20.96 -3.12
N THR A 144 -17.59 21.27 -3.68
CA THR A 144 -18.58 20.28 -4.13
C THR A 144 -18.95 20.58 -5.58
N ALA A 145 -18.71 19.64 -6.49
CA ALA A 145 -18.96 19.84 -7.90
C ALA A 145 -20.46 19.70 -8.23
N GLU A 146 -21.08 20.81 -8.64
CA GLU A 146 -22.41 20.81 -9.25
C GLU A 146 -22.35 20.32 -10.70
N TYR A 147 -21.27 20.67 -11.41
CA TYR A 147 -20.98 20.19 -12.76
C TYR A 147 -19.50 19.81 -12.87
N VAL A 148 -19.25 18.70 -13.56
CA VAL A 148 -17.92 18.29 -14.01
C VAL A 148 -17.89 18.34 -15.52
N ILE A 149 -17.01 19.17 -16.06
CA ILE A 149 -16.81 19.36 -17.49
C ILE A 149 -15.44 18.80 -17.84
N SER A 150 -15.36 17.93 -18.84
CA SER A 150 -14.10 17.44 -19.38
C SER A 150 -14.04 17.69 -20.87
N SER A 151 -12.97 18.36 -21.33
CA SER A 151 -12.77 18.76 -22.73
C SER A 151 -14.01 19.46 -23.33
N GLY A 152 -14.67 20.31 -22.54
CA GLY A 152 -15.85 21.07 -22.95
C GLY A 152 -17.18 20.31 -22.94
N GLN A 153 -17.20 19.05 -22.49
CA GLN A 153 -18.42 18.25 -22.34
C GLN A 153 -18.79 18.10 -20.87
N ILE A 154 -20.05 18.35 -20.51
CA ILE A 154 -20.57 18.03 -19.18
C ILE A 154 -20.63 16.50 -19.04
N ILE A 155 -19.82 15.94 -18.15
CA ILE A 155 -19.73 14.49 -17.91
C ILE A 155 -20.40 14.04 -16.61
N ALA A 156 -20.62 14.95 -15.66
CA ALA A 156 -21.36 14.69 -14.44
C ALA A 156 -22.11 15.95 -13.98
N GLN A 157 -23.23 15.74 -13.29
CA GLN A 157 -24.05 16.81 -12.69
C GLN A 157 -24.62 16.35 -11.35
N ASN A 158 -24.47 17.17 -10.30
CA ASN A 158 -24.97 16.93 -8.95
C ASN A 158 -24.65 15.50 -8.45
N GLY A 159 -23.38 15.10 -8.56
CA GLY A 159 -22.89 13.77 -8.16
C GLY A 159 -23.27 12.60 -9.08
N ASN A 160 -24.05 12.83 -10.14
CA ASN A 160 -24.47 11.78 -11.08
C ASN A 160 -23.66 11.83 -12.37
N LEU A 161 -23.14 10.68 -12.81
CA LEU A 161 -22.47 10.55 -14.11
C LEU A 161 -23.48 10.67 -15.26
N LEU A 162 -23.22 11.60 -16.18
CA LEU A 162 -23.95 11.74 -17.45
C LEU A 162 -23.30 10.93 -18.57
N LYS A 163 -22.00 10.64 -18.44
CA LYS A 163 -21.23 9.83 -19.38
C LYS A 163 -20.48 8.74 -18.63
N GLN A 164 -20.69 7.49 -19.04
CA GLN A 164 -20.02 6.35 -18.42
C GLN A 164 -18.54 6.28 -18.84
N PRO A 165 -17.64 5.88 -17.93
CA PRO A 165 -16.25 5.64 -18.28
C PRO A 165 -16.14 4.52 -19.33
N ARG A 166 -15.12 4.62 -20.18
CA ARG A 166 -14.85 3.60 -21.19
C ARG A 166 -14.50 2.28 -20.50
N ARG A 167 -15.20 1.21 -20.84
CA ARG A 167 -14.80 -0.14 -20.43
C ARG A 167 -13.50 -0.53 -21.13
N HIS A 168 -12.63 -1.22 -20.40
CA HIS A 168 -11.39 -1.75 -20.95
C HIS A 168 -11.48 -3.27 -20.95
N ASP A 169 -11.32 -3.88 -22.11
CA ASP A 169 -11.25 -5.33 -22.23
C ASP A 169 -9.81 -5.77 -21.98
N PHE A 170 -9.56 -6.31 -20.79
CA PHE A 170 -8.24 -6.83 -20.45
C PHE A 170 -7.90 -8.05 -21.31
N SER A 171 -6.63 -8.14 -21.73
CA SER A 171 -6.16 -9.29 -22.48
C SER A 171 -6.18 -10.55 -21.61
N LYS A 172 -6.23 -11.73 -22.24
CA LYS A 172 -6.10 -13.00 -21.51
C LYS A 172 -4.83 -13.04 -20.64
N HIS A 173 -3.71 -12.53 -21.14
CA HIS A 173 -2.45 -12.46 -20.40
C HIS A 173 -2.57 -11.61 -19.14
N SER A 174 -3.35 -10.52 -19.19
CA SER A 174 -3.62 -9.68 -18.04
C SER A 174 -4.42 -10.40 -16.96
N THR A 175 -5.31 -11.33 -17.34
CA THR A 175 -6.15 -12.09 -16.39
C THR A 175 -5.62 -13.49 -16.06
N THR A 176 -4.45 -13.86 -16.58
CA THR A 176 -3.79 -15.15 -16.34
C THR A 176 -2.32 -14.97 -15.97
N SER A 177 -2.06 -14.14 -14.97
CA SER A 177 -0.72 -13.66 -14.58
C SER A 177 -0.18 -14.27 -13.29
N VAL A 178 -0.95 -15.13 -12.62
CA VAL A 178 -0.51 -15.81 -11.39
C VAL A 178 -0.13 -17.23 -11.76
N HIS A 179 1.18 -17.50 -11.75
CA HIS A 179 1.73 -18.80 -12.11
C HIS A 179 2.26 -19.53 -10.89
N LEU A 180 1.96 -20.82 -10.81
CA LEU A 180 2.60 -21.76 -9.89
C LEU A 180 2.98 -23.00 -10.68
N SER A 181 4.14 -23.57 -10.41
CA SER A 181 4.60 -24.81 -11.06
C SER A 181 3.76 -26.04 -10.67
N ARG A 182 3.12 -26.01 -9.50
CA ARG A 182 2.19 -27.03 -9.00
C ARG A 182 1.29 -26.45 -7.91
N LYS A 183 0.26 -27.21 -7.52
CA LYS A 183 -0.46 -26.93 -6.27
C LYS A 183 0.47 -27.11 -5.07
N LEU A 184 0.36 -26.19 -4.12
CA LEU A 184 1.10 -26.23 -2.87
C LEU A 184 0.40 -27.11 -1.84
N SER A 185 1.18 -27.60 -0.89
CA SER A 185 0.79 -28.50 0.19
C SER A 185 1.30 -27.95 1.53
N ALA A 186 0.78 -28.45 2.65
CA ALA A 186 1.22 -28.04 3.98
C ALA A 186 2.75 -28.14 4.15
N SER A 187 3.38 -29.19 3.60
CA SER A 187 4.83 -29.39 3.72
C SER A 187 5.69 -28.31 3.06
N ASP A 188 5.11 -27.49 2.18
CA ASP A 188 5.82 -26.38 1.53
C ASP A 188 6.05 -25.19 2.48
N PHE A 189 5.29 -25.13 3.57
CA PHE A 189 5.38 -24.08 4.60
C PHE A 189 6.13 -24.57 5.85
N MET A 190 6.72 -25.76 5.82
CA MET A 190 7.52 -26.24 6.94
C MET A 190 8.85 -25.48 7.03
N VAL A 191 9.20 -25.06 8.24
CA VAL A 191 10.49 -24.40 8.53
C VAL A 191 11.49 -25.46 8.98
N LYS A 192 12.15 -26.11 8.01
CA LYS A 192 13.04 -27.25 8.28
C LYS A 192 14.42 -26.84 8.78
N ILE A 193 14.93 -27.58 9.76
CA ILE A 193 16.29 -27.43 10.29
C ILE A 193 17.13 -28.65 9.89
N GLN A 194 18.32 -28.39 9.35
CA GLN A 194 19.21 -29.45 8.84
C GLN A 194 19.98 -30.18 9.95
N LYS A 195 20.15 -29.56 11.13
CA LYS A 195 20.94 -30.10 12.23
C LYS A 195 20.05 -30.57 13.38
N PRO A 196 20.35 -31.72 14.01
CA PRO A 196 19.65 -32.13 15.23
C PRO A 196 19.87 -31.09 16.33
N ALA A 197 18.78 -30.52 16.83
CA ALA A 197 18.76 -29.64 18.00
C ALA A 197 17.36 -29.69 18.63
N GLU A 198 17.26 -29.43 19.93
CA GLU A 198 15.97 -29.35 20.65
C GLU A 198 15.33 -27.97 20.48
N GLU A 199 16.15 -26.94 20.27
CA GLU A 199 15.75 -25.57 20.05
C GLU A 199 16.71 -24.88 19.07
N ALA A 200 16.23 -23.82 18.41
CA ALA A 200 17.08 -22.94 17.63
C ALA A 200 16.69 -21.48 17.82
N GLN A 201 17.69 -20.62 17.74
CA GLN A 201 17.50 -19.18 17.65
C GLN A 201 17.18 -18.81 16.20
N ILE A 202 16.04 -18.15 15.98
CA ILE A 202 15.49 -17.85 14.67
C ILE A 202 15.31 -16.34 14.49
N ARG A 203 15.80 -15.81 13.37
CA ARG A 203 15.50 -14.46 12.90
C ARG A 203 14.02 -14.38 12.55
N THR A 204 13.33 -13.46 13.20
CA THR A 204 11.88 -13.30 13.11
C THR A 204 11.54 -11.84 12.78
N ILE A 205 10.61 -11.63 11.86
CA ILE A 205 10.05 -10.30 11.59
C ILE A 205 9.19 -9.92 12.79
N ASN A 206 9.42 -8.75 13.39
CA ASN A 206 8.60 -8.26 14.50
C ASN A 206 7.80 -7.05 14.06
N MET A 207 6.48 -7.10 14.18
CA MET A 207 5.60 -5.96 13.95
C MET A 207 5.74 -4.98 15.13
N VAL A 208 6.29 -3.79 14.87
CA VAL A 208 6.39 -2.69 15.85
C VAL A 208 5.13 -1.85 15.82
N THR A 209 4.63 -1.61 14.61
CA THR A 209 3.28 -1.09 14.34
C THR A 209 2.63 -1.97 13.28
N ASP A 210 1.48 -1.58 12.75
CA ASP A 210 0.82 -2.25 11.62
C ASP A 210 1.56 -2.10 10.27
N LEU A 211 2.66 -1.35 10.20
CA LEU A 211 3.48 -1.12 8.99
C LEU A 211 4.99 -1.22 9.24
N VAL A 212 5.45 -0.79 10.42
CA VAL A 212 6.87 -0.77 10.78
C VAL A 212 7.28 -2.11 11.37
N THR A 213 8.36 -2.67 10.85
CA THR A 213 8.93 -3.93 11.35
C THR A 213 10.26 -3.70 12.04
N SER A 214 10.72 -4.70 12.80
CA SER A 214 12.09 -4.82 13.29
C SER A 214 12.56 -6.27 13.19
N GLU A 215 13.87 -6.49 13.37
CA GLU A 215 14.42 -7.83 13.55
C GLU A 215 14.40 -8.18 15.04
N ILE A 216 13.96 -9.39 15.37
CA ILE A 216 14.18 -10.02 16.68
C ILE A 216 14.72 -11.43 16.50
N LEU A 217 15.43 -11.92 17.51
CA LEU A 217 15.84 -13.31 17.62
C LEU A 217 14.98 -14.01 18.66
N VAL A 218 14.34 -15.11 18.28
CA VAL A 218 13.50 -15.92 19.17
C VAL A 218 14.06 -17.33 19.25
N THR A 219 14.15 -17.89 20.44
CA THR A 219 14.46 -19.31 20.64
C THR A 219 13.16 -20.11 20.59
N LEU A 220 13.07 -21.06 19.65
CA LEU A 220 11.88 -21.88 19.46
C LEU A 220 12.23 -23.37 19.48
N PRO A 221 11.32 -24.23 19.97
CA PRO A 221 11.52 -25.66 19.99
C PRO A 221 11.51 -26.24 18.58
N ILE A 222 12.27 -27.32 18.41
CA ILE A 222 12.30 -28.13 17.21
C ILE A 222 11.60 -29.46 17.50
N SER A 223 10.69 -29.86 16.61
CA SER A 223 10.08 -31.18 16.64
C SER A 223 10.14 -31.79 15.24
N ASP A 224 10.56 -33.06 15.14
CA ASP A 224 10.72 -33.78 13.88
C ASP A 224 11.49 -33.03 12.78
N GLY A 225 12.50 -32.24 13.19
CA GLY A 225 13.34 -31.46 12.27
C GLY A 225 12.69 -30.18 11.75
N GLU A 226 11.60 -29.72 12.37
CA GLU A 226 10.88 -28.49 12.03
C GLU A 226 10.84 -27.52 13.23
N ILE A 227 10.95 -26.22 12.95
CA ILE A 227 10.67 -25.18 13.94
C ILE A 227 9.18 -25.09 14.21
N ILE A 228 8.82 -25.25 15.48
CA ILE A 228 7.43 -25.14 15.93
C ILE A 228 7.15 -23.68 16.30
N GLN A 229 6.17 -23.10 15.60
CA GLN A 229 5.68 -21.75 15.87
C GLN A 229 4.97 -21.68 17.23
N ASP A 230 4.94 -20.49 17.86
CA ASP A 230 4.29 -20.27 19.16
C ASP A 230 3.15 -19.26 19.02
N ILE A 231 1.94 -19.78 18.75
CA ILE A 231 0.73 -18.97 18.57
C ILE A 231 0.38 -18.19 19.85
N SER A 232 0.73 -18.72 21.03
CA SER A 232 0.44 -18.08 22.32
C SER A 232 1.25 -16.80 22.50
N GLU A 233 2.50 -16.82 22.03
CA GLU A 233 3.41 -15.66 21.98
C GLU A 233 3.29 -14.84 20.68
N ASP A 234 2.26 -15.14 19.87
CA ASP A 234 1.96 -14.50 18.59
C ASP A 234 3.06 -14.63 17.54
N ILE A 235 3.75 -15.77 17.55
CA ILE A 235 4.79 -16.12 16.59
C ILE A 235 4.21 -17.15 15.63
N ILE A 236 3.99 -16.73 14.40
CA ILE A 236 3.38 -17.55 13.35
C ILE A 236 4.27 -17.56 12.10
N LYS A 237 3.96 -18.45 11.16
CA LYS A 237 4.67 -18.53 9.89
C LYS A 237 4.25 -17.41 8.95
N ILE A 238 5.21 -16.99 8.14
CA ILE A 238 5.04 -16.12 6.98
C ILE A 238 5.81 -16.72 5.81
N ALA A 239 5.23 -16.69 4.62
CA ALA A 239 5.91 -17.13 3.41
C ALA A 239 5.69 -16.16 2.26
N ALA A 240 6.71 -16.06 1.41
CA ALA A 240 6.68 -15.37 0.13
C ALA A 240 6.85 -16.37 -1.00
N ILE A 241 5.95 -16.31 -1.98
CA ILE A 241 5.90 -17.24 -3.12
C ILE A 241 5.94 -16.44 -4.41
N ASP A 242 7.01 -16.61 -5.18
CA ASP A 242 7.11 -15.98 -6.49
C ASP A 242 6.11 -16.62 -7.46
N ARG A 243 5.30 -15.76 -8.10
CA ARG A 243 4.26 -16.15 -9.04
C ARG A 243 4.53 -15.68 -10.48
N THR A 244 5.72 -15.12 -10.75
CA THR A 244 6.08 -14.58 -12.07
C THR A 244 7.41 -15.11 -12.59
N HIS A 245 8.55 -14.83 -11.93
CA HIS A 245 9.88 -15.08 -12.48
C HIS A 245 10.32 -16.55 -12.32
N ASN A 246 10.14 -17.08 -11.11
CA ASN A 246 10.40 -18.45 -10.71
C ASN A 246 9.14 -19.04 -10.03
N PRO A 247 8.06 -19.31 -10.79
CA PRO A 247 6.77 -19.75 -10.25
C PRO A 247 6.85 -20.90 -9.24
N GLY A 248 6.49 -20.61 -7.99
CA GLY A 248 6.51 -21.55 -6.87
C GLY A 248 7.84 -21.66 -6.13
N LYS A 249 8.80 -20.75 -6.36
CA LYS A 249 9.91 -20.52 -5.43
C LYS A 249 9.32 -19.94 -4.14
N ILE A 250 9.67 -20.53 -3.00
CA ILE A 250 9.09 -20.19 -1.69
C ILE A 250 10.20 -19.96 -0.70
N PHE A 251 10.06 -18.92 0.10
CA PHE A 251 10.77 -18.76 1.35
C PHE A 251 9.76 -18.66 2.49
N THR A 252 9.97 -19.46 3.54
CA THR A 252 9.14 -19.45 4.75
C THR A 252 9.98 -19.03 5.95
N GLY A 253 9.51 -18.01 6.65
CA GLY A 253 10.08 -17.50 7.89
C GLY A 253 9.03 -17.38 8.99
N LEU A 254 9.34 -16.57 10.00
CA LEU A 254 8.47 -16.32 11.13
C LEU A 254 8.18 -14.83 11.29
N ILE A 255 6.98 -14.53 11.77
CA ILE A 255 6.53 -13.19 12.11
C ILE A 255 5.93 -13.17 13.52
N LYS A 256 6.27 -12.15 14.30
CA LYS A 256 5.70 -11.84 15.61
C LYS A 256 4.84 -10.58 15.53
N GLY A 257 3.68 -10.58 16.18
CA GLY A 257 2.88 -9.37 16.40
C GLY A 257 1.78 -9.14 15.36
N PHE A 258 1.49 -10.10 14.49
CA PHE A 258 0.38 -9.98 13.52
C PHE A 258 -1.00 -10.25 14.15
N GLY A 259 -1.06 -11.06 15.22
CA GLY A 259 -2.28 -11.33 15.99
C GLY A 259 -3.11 -12.53 15.51
N LEU A 260 -2.78 -13.16 14.37
CA LEU A 260 -3.59 -14.25 13.80
C LEU A 260 -3.44 -15.54 14.63
N LYS A 261 -4.54 -16.01 15.23
CA LYS A 261 -4.53 -17.17 16.16
C LYS A 261 -4.90 -18.51 15.53
N ALA A 262 -5.53 -18.51 14.36
CA ALA A 262 -5.90 -19.71 13.64
C ALA A 262 -6.05 -19.42 12.15
N GLY A 263 -5.91 -20.45 11.31
CA GLY A 263 -6.06 -20.34 9.87
C GLY A 263 -4.91 -19.60 9.19
N ALA A 264 -5.19 -19.05 8.02
CA ALA A 264 -4.21 -18.32 7.21
C ALA A 264 -4.83 -17.13 6.48
N PHE A 265 -3.98 -16.18 6.11
CA PHE A 265 -4.31 -15.01 5.32
C PHE A 265 -3.27 -14.80 4.24
N ALA A 266 -3.70 -14.73 2.98
CA ALA A 266 -2.81 -14.56 1.84
C ALA A 266 -3.25 -13.41 0.93
N CYS A 267 -2.31 -12.79 0.23
CA CYS A 267 -2.56 -11.78 -0.80
C CYS A 267 -1.51 -11.85 -1.92
N SER A 268 -1.92 -11.64 -3.17
CA SER A 268 -1.01 -11.52 -4.34
C SER A 268 -0.63 -10.09 -4.72
N ALA A 269 -1.22 -9.09 -4.06
CA ALA A 269 -1.02 -7.67 -4.33
C ALA A 269 0.03 -7.02 -3.43
N SER A 270 1.13 -7.73 -3.21
CA SER A 270 2.26 -7.33 -2.37
C SER A 270 3.00 -6.11 -2.94
N TRP A 271 3.54 -5.27 -2.08
CA TRP A 271 4.33 -4.09 -2.46
C TRP A 271 5.78 -4.32 -2.10
N ASP A 272 6.78 -4.25 -2.97
CA ASP A 272 6.72 -4.05 -4.43
C ASP A 272 7.09 -5.34 -5.19
N THR A 273 7.15 -6.47 -4.49
CA THR A 273 7.46 -7.77 -5.10
C THR A 273 6.25 -8.33 -5.82
N THR A 274 6.50 -9.22 -6.78
CA THR A 274 5.42 -9.95 -7.45
C THR A 274 4.87 -11.09 -6.61
N ASP A 275 5.34 -11.30 -5.39
CA ASP A 275 5.06 -12.49 -4.60
C ASP A 275 3.61 -12.56 -4.11
N ILE A 276 3.13 -13.78 -3.93
CA ILE A 276 2.04 -14.06 -3.01
C ILE A 276 2.65 -14.09 -1.61
N ILE A 277 2.16 -13.24 -0.71
CA ILE A 277 2.48 -13.33 0.71
C ILE A 277 1.36 -14.05 1.44
N VAL A 278 1.73 -14.99 2.30
CA VAL A 278 0.80 -15.69 3.18
C VAL A 278 1.37 -15.74 4.59
N ILE A 279 0.50 -15.49 5.57
CA ILE A 279 0.76 -15.76 6.99
C ILE A 279 -0.20 -16.83 7.47
N GLY A 280 0.19 -17.63 8.45
CA GLY A 280 -0.74 -18.62 9.00
C GLY A 280 -0.28 -19.26 10.29
N ALA A 281 -1.27 -19.61 11.10
CA ALA A 281 -1.13 -20.46 12.28
C ALA A 281 -1.32 -21.95 11.95
N ASP A 282 -1.63 -22.29 10.69
CA ASP A 282 -1.76 -23.65 10.18
C ASP A 282 -1.27 -23.77 8.73
N ASP A 283 -0.39 -24.73 8.46
CA ASP A 283 0.25 -24.90 7.14
C ASP A 283 -0.72 -25.36 6.05
N ALA A 284 -1.74 -26.14 6.40
CA ALA A 284 -2.72 -26.62 5.44
C ALA A 284 -3.64 -25.49 4.98
N ASP A 285 -4.04 -24.61 5.90
CA ASP A 285 -4.76 -23.39 5.58
C ASP A 285 -3.89 -22.42 4.76
N MET A 286 -2.58 -22.29 5.03
CA MET A 286 -1.68 -21.50 4.19
C MET A 286 -1.65 -22.02 2.75
N ALA A 287 -1.51 -23.34 2.57
CA ALA A 287 -1.55 -23.97 1.26
C ALA A 287 -2.89 -23.75 0.55
N LEU A 288 -4.00 -23.88 1.28
CA LEU A 288 -5.34 -23.65 0.76
C LEU A 288 -5.52 -22.21 0.26
N ALA A 289 -5.10 -21.22 1.05
CA ALA A 289 -5.20 -19.81 0.69
C ALA A 289 -4.40 -19.48 -0.57
N VAL A 290 -3.14 -19.93 -0.66
CA VAL A 290 -2.29 -19.68 -1.84
C VAL A 290 -2.83 -20.37 -3.09
N ASN A 291 -3.27 -21.62 -2.98
CA ASN A 291 -3.89 -22.33 -4.10
C ASN A 291 -5.18 -21.64 -4.56
N ARG A 292 -5.96 -21.09 -3.62
CA ARG A 292 -7.17 -20.33 -3.96
C ARG A 292 -6.83 -19.03 -4.69
N ILE A 293 -5.79 -18.31 -4.28
CA ILE A 293 -5.28 -17.14 -5.01
C ILE A 293 -4.90 -17.52 -6.45
N PHE A 294 -4.23 -18.66 -6.65
CA PHE A 294 -3.93 -19.16 -7.98
C PHE A 294 -5.20 -19.44 -8.80
N ASP A 295 -6.22 -20.08 -8.22
CA ASP A 295 -7.50 -20.35 -8.91
C ASP A 295 -8.24 -19.04 -9.27
N LEU A 296 -8.14 -18.01 -8.43
CA LEU A 296 -8.72 -16.68 -8.67
C LEU A 296 -7.90 -15.82 -9.65
N GLN A 297 -6.68 -16.27 -10.01
CA GLN A 297 -5.67 -15.48 -10.72
C GLN A 297 -5.29 -14.18 -9.99
N GLY A 298 -5.35 -14.22 -8.66
CA GLY A 298 -4.98 -13.13 -7.77
C GLY A 298 -6.09 -12.74 -6.83
N GLY A 299 -5.70 -12.14 -5.70
CA GLY A 299 -6.65 -11.70 -4.69
C GLY A 299 -6.08 -11.71 -3.30
N ALA A 300 -6.99 -11.49 -2.35
CA ALA A 300 -6.78 -11.71 -0.93
C ALA A 300 -7.72 -12.81 -0.43
N VAL A 301 -7.21 -13.75 0.36
CA VAL A 301 -7.94 -14.95 0.79
C VAL A 301 -7.68 -15.23 2.27
N VAL A 302 -8.76 -15.44 3.03
CA VAL A 302 -8.72 -15.93 4.42
C VAL A 302 -9.23 -17.37 4.43
N SER A 303 -8.47 -18.27 5.03
CA SER A 303 -8.86 -19.66 5.23
C SER A 303 -8.80 -20.07 6.70
N LEU A 304 -9.67 -20.99 7.08
CA LEU A 304 -9.76 -21.52 8.43
C LEU A 304 -10.29 -22.95 8.40
N ASN A 305 -9.59 -23.88 9.06
CA ASN A 305 -10.00 -25.27 9.22
C ASN A 305 -10.33 -25.94 7.87
N GLY A 306 -9.51 -25.68 6.84
CA GLY A 306 -9.66 -26.24 5.51
C GLY A 306 -10.79 -25.64 4.67
N LYS A 307 -11.30 -24.45 5.03
CA LYS A 307 -12.35 -23.74 4.29
C LYS A 307 -11.94 -22.31 3.97
N ILE A 308 -12.45 -21.76 2.87
CA ILE A 308 -12.31 -20.34 2.54
C ILE A 308 -13.40 -19.56 3.28
N GLU A 309 -13.00 -18.65 4.15
CA GLU A 309 -13.90 -17.84 4.99
C GLU A 309 -14.23 -16.48 4.36
N ALA A 310 -13.29 -15.90 3.62
CA ALA A 310 -13.47 -14.66 2.87
C ALA A 310 -12.47 -14.58 1.71
N GLU A 311 -12.88 -13.89 0.63
CA GLU A 311 -12.01 -13.64 -0.51
C GLU A 311 -12.39 -12.38 -1.31
N LEU A 312 -11.36 -11.70 -1.82
CA LEU A 312 -11.43 -10.62 -2.78
C LEU A 312 -10.65 -11.01 -4.04
N PRO A 313 -11.31 -11.31 -5.17
CA PRO A 313 -10.62 -11.62 -6.41
C PRO A 313 -9.99 -10.38 -7.04
N LEU A 314 -8.72 -10.48 -7.44
CA LEU A 314 -7.93 -9.46 -8.12
C LEU A 314 -7.30 -10.03 -9.40
N PRO A 315 -8.11 -10.54 -10.37
CA PRO A 315 -7.59 -11.33 -11.49
C PRO A 315 -6.69 -10.55 -12.44
N VAL A 316 -6.83 -9.22 -12.52
CA VAL A 316 -6.06 -8.39 -13.44
C VAL A 316 -4.68 -8.16 -12.87
N PHE A 317 -3.68 -8.76 -13.51
CA PHE A 317 -2.27 -8.83 -13.12
C PHE A 317 -2.03 -9.44 -11.72
N GLY A 318 -3.05 -10.07 -11.13
CA GLY A 318 -3.06 -10.48 -9.74
C GLY A 318 -3.14 -9.32 -8.74
N LEU A 319 -3.51 -8.12 -9.20
CA LEU A 319 -3.43 -6.85 -8.44
C LEU A 319 -4.75 -6.07 -8.43
N LEU A 320 -5.55 -6.15 -9.50
CA LEU A 320 -6.75 -5.32 -9.70
C LEU A 320 -8.00 -6.17 -9.89
N SER A 321 -9.15 -5.63 -9.47
CA SER A 321 -10.46 -6.23 -9.67
C SER A 321 -11.26 -5.48 -10.73
N GLU A 322 -12.12 -6.21 -11.45
CA GLU A 322 -13.17 -5.63 -12.30
C GLU A 322 -14.51 -5.46 -11.56
N LEU A 323 -14.56 -5.83 -10.27
CA LEU A 323 -15.71 -5.58 -9.41
C LEU A 323 -15.97 -4.08 -9.24
N SER A 324 -17.21 -3.71 -8.92
CA SER A 324 -17.52 -2.33 -8.55
C SER A 324 -16.79 -1.96 -7.25
N ILE A 325 -16.53 -0.66 -7.06
CA ILE A 325 -15.81 -0.19 -5.88
C ILE A 325 -16.55 -0.53 -4.57
N GLU A 326 -17.89 -0.55 -4.60
CA GLU A 326 -18.76 -0.97 -3.49
C GLU A 326 -18.55 -2.45 -3.17
N GLN A 327 -18.53 -3.31 -4.20
CA GLN A 327 -18.27 -4.74 -4.01
C GLN A 327 -16.86 -5.00 -3.46
N ILE A 328 -15.86 -4.23 -3.89
CA ILE A 328 -14.49 -4.31 -3.35
C ILE A 328 -14.49 -3.85 -1.88
N ALA A 329 -15.16 -2.74 -1.55
CA ALA A 329 -15.26 -2.23 -0.18
C ALA A 329 -15.92 -3.25 0.76
N ASP A 330 -17.05 -3.84 0.35
CA ASP A 330 -17.76 -4.87 1.12
C ASP A 330 -16.89 -6.11 1.36
N LYS A 331 -16.17 -6.56 0.33
CA LYS A 331 -15.27 -7.72 0.42
C LYS A 331 -14.07 -7.45 1.34
N ASN A 332 -13.46 -6.27 1.23
CA ASN A 332 -12.39 -5.85 2.14
C ASN A 332 -12.86 -5.78 3.58
N GLU A 333 -14.06 -5.22 3.83
CA GLU A 333 -14.65 -5.18 5.16
C GLU A 333 -14.95 -6.59 5.69
N ASN A 334 -15.44 -7.50 4.85
CA ASN A 334 -15.62 -8.90 5.24
C ASN A 334 -14.30 -9.58 5.61
N ILE A 335 -13.24 -9.40 4.80
CA ILE A 335 -11.89 -9.92 5.12
C ILE A 335 -11.41 -9.37 6.47
N LYS A 336 -11.48 -8.05 6.66
CA LYS A 336 -11.09 -7.41 7.91
C LYS A 336 -11.85 -8.00 9.11
N ASN A 337 -13.17 -8.12 9.01
CA ASN A 337 -14.00 -8.67 10.07
C ASN A 337 -13.64 -10.12 10.40
N LYS A 338 -13.36 -10.95 9.38
CA LYS A 338 -12.88 -12.33 9.60
C LYS A 338 -11.54 -12.36 10.32
N LEU A 339 -10.59 -11.53 9.92
CA LEU A 339 -9.27 -11.45 10.55
C LEU A 339 -9.35 -10.92 12.00
N THR A 340 -10.22 -9.93 12.27
CA THR A 340 -10.48 -9.45 13.63
C THR A 340 -11.02 -10.56 14.53
N ASN A 341 -11.96 -11.37 14.03
CA ASN A 341 -12.48 -12.54 14.77
C ASN A 341 -11.41 -13.62 15.01
N LEU A 342 -10.34 -13.63 14.20
CA LEU A 342 -9.19 -14.53 14.35
C LEU A 342 -8.04 -13.92 15.18
N GLY A 343 -8.22 -12.73 15.75
CA GLY A 343 -7.27 -12.09 16.68
C GLY A 343 -6.45 -10.93 16.12
N VAL A 344 -6.58 -10.61 14.83
CA VAL A 344 -5.83 -9.50 14.21
C VAL A 344 -6.43 -8.16 14.62
N SER A 345 -5.62 -7.29 15.22
CA SER A 345 -6.05 -5.98 15.75
C SER A 345 -5.75 -4.80 14.83
N PHE A 346 -5.11 -5.04 13.68
CA PHE A 346 -4.72 -3.97 12.75
C PHE A 346 -5.92 -3.24 12.15
N SER A 347 -5.74 -1.94 11.94
CA SER A 347 -6.75 -1.08 11.34
C SER A 347 -7.04 -1.47 9.89
N ASP A 348 -6.00 -1.86 9.15
CA ASP A 348 -6.07 -2.43 7.80
C ASP A 348 -5.12 -3.64 7.68
N PRO A 349 -5.59 -4.85 8.01
CA PRO A 349 -4.77 -6.05 7.94
C PRO A 349 -4.24 -6.38 6.54
N LEU A 350 -4.98 -5.99 5.49
CA LEU A 350 -4.57 -6.24 4.11
C LEU A 350 -3.36 -5.36 3.76
N LEU A 351 -3.43 -4.07 4.10
CA LEU A 351 -2.30 -3.15 3.95
C LEU A 351 -1.07 -3.63 4.74
N SER A 352 -1.27 -4.06 6.00
CA SER A 352 -0.19 -4.61 6.82
C SER A 352 0.49 -5.82 6.18
N LEU A 353 -0.27 -6.72 5.56
CA LEU A 353 0.27 -7.90 4.89
C LEU A 353 1.08 -7.52 3.64
N ILE A 354 0.50 -6.72 2.75
CA ILE A 354 1.14 -6.40 1.46
C ILE A 354 2.38 -5.53 1.62
N ALA A 355 2.47 -4.73 2.70
CA ALA A 355 3.63 -3.91 3.00
C ALA A 355 4.85 -4.72 3.48
N LEU A 356 4.70 -6.01 3.80
CA LEU A 356 5.80 -6.85 4.32
C LEU A 356 6.89 -7.15 3.27
N THR A 357 6.65 -6.84 2.00
CA THR A 357 7.67 -6.93 0.94
C THR A 357 8.23 -5.56 0.52
N GLY A 358 7.80 -4.49 1.19
CA GLY A 358 7.97 -3.11 0.72
C GLY A 358 9.36 -2.56 0.97
N ALA A 359 10.05 -2.16 -0.10
CA ALA A 359 11.41 -1.61 -0.03
C ALA A 359 11.48 -0.21 0.60
N ALA A 360 10.35 0.46 0.74
CA ALA A 360 10.24 1.83 1.23
C ALA A 360 10.31 1.95 2.76
N ILE A 361 9.92 0.91 3.51
CA ILE A 361 9.83 0.97 4.97
C ILE A 361 11.02 0.24 5.58
N PRO A 362 11.89 0.92 6.35
CA PRO A 362 13.14 0.35 6.84
C PRO A 362 12.93 -0.92 7.68
N PHE A 363 14.01 -1.69 7.83
CA PHE A 363 14.13 -2.97 8.56
C PHE A 363 13.78 -4.22 7.74
N LEU A 364 13.41 -5.30 8.45
CA LEU A 364 13.34 -6.66 7.93
C LEU A 364 12.03 -6.85 7.16
N ARG A 365 12.14 -7.21 5.88
CA ARG A 365 11.06 -7.56 4.96
C ARG A 365 11.23 -8.99 4.47
N ILE A 366 10.31 -9.49 3.67
CA ILE A 366 10.37 -10.84 3.09
C ILE A 366 10.22 -10.79 1.56
N CYS A 367 10.92 -11.67 0.87
CA CYS A 367 10.65 -12.08 -0.51
C CYS A 367 10.91 -13.58 -0.64
N GLU A 368 10.68 -14.14 -1.84
CA GLU A 368 10.89 -15.56 -2.12
C GLU A 368 12.36 -16.01 -1.97
N GLU A 369 13.30 -15.07 -1.86
CA GLU A 369 14.74 -15.35 -1.67
C GLU A 369 15.15 -15.40 -0.20
N GLY A 370 14.36 -14.83 0.71
CA GLY A 370 14.74 -14.71 2.10
C GLY A 370 14.14 -13.52 2.84
N LEU A 371 14.71 -13.23 3.99
CA LEU A 371 14.47 -12.01 4.74
C LEU A 371 15.39 -10.91 4.22
N VAL A 372 14.84 -9.75 3.85
CA VAL A 372 15.60 -8.64 3.28
C VAL A 372 15.81 -7.56 4.34
N ASN A 373 17.07 -7.29 4.67
CA ASN A 373 17.43 -6.16 5.52
C ASN A 373 17.66 -4.92 4.65
N LEU A 374 16.66 -4.05 4.55
CA LEU A 374 16.72 -2.89 3.66
C LEU A 374 17.77 -1.85 4.05
N LYS A 375 18.27 -1.87 5.30
CA LYS A 375 19.29 -0.92 5.74
C LYS A 375 20.66 -1.21 5.13
N ASN A 376 20.99 -2.48 4.91
CA ASN A 376 22.27 -2.90 4.34
C ASN A 376 22.14 -3.62 2.98
N GLY A 377 20.90 -3.84 2.51
CA GLY A 377 20.60 -4.49 1.23
C GLY A 377 20.87 -5.99 1.21
N GLN A 378 21.05 -6.64 2.37
CA GLN A 378 21.36 -8.07 2.43
C GLN A 378 20.10 -8.92 2.55
N THR A 379 20.03 -9.96 1.73
CA THR A 379 19.08 -11.06 1.89
C THR A 379 19.71 -12.12 2.81
N VAL A 380 18.99 -12.50 3.87
CA VAL A 380 19.43 -13.45 4.89
C VAL A 380 18.39 -14.55 5.09
N GLY A 381 18.84 -15.72 5.54
CA GLY A 381 17.95 -16.79 5.96
C GLY A 381 17.41 -16.59 7.38
N ILE A 382 16.64 -17.57 7.85
CA ILE A 382 16.07 -17.60 9.20
C ILE A 382 17.12 -17.89 10.30
N ILE A 383 18.24 -18.52 9.95
CA ILE A 383 19.29 -18.88 10.92
C ILE A 383 20.25 -17.71 11.06
N PRO A 384 20.54 -17.24 12.28
CA PRO A 384 21.58 -16.25 12.49
C PRO A 384 22.95 -16.83 12.10
N GLY A 385 23.72 -16.02 11.37
CA GLY A 385 25.04 -16.38 10.84
C GLY A 385 26.16 -15.96 11.79
#